data_AF-A0A1Q5DTF3-F1
#
_entry.id   AF-A0A1Q5DTF3-F1
#
_cell.length_a   1.000
_cell.length_b   1.000
_cell.length_c   1.000
_cell.angle_alpha   90.00
_cell.angle_beta   90.00
_cell.angle_gamma   90.00
#
_symmetry.space_group_name_H-M   'P 1'
#
loop_
_entity.id
_entity.type
_entity.pdbx_description
1 polymer ?
#
loop_
_entity_poly.entity_id
_entity_poly.type
_entity_poly.pdbx_seq_one_letter_code
_entity_poly.pdbx_strand_id
1 'polypeptide(L)'
;MNHRSVKSLTLLAAGMATVGALTVAPAQAATATATTTSSTTETCSPWSLQSGLSTQVCASITGDSVQFLGRVGLAGPPSPDFPPQPQTLVTTLSGQVVGGPSLGSSSQYVNFLASTVTVNGPTATVACGSTVSGTFAVTKFGWGPTPVTVNATVPC
;
A
#
# COMPACT_ATOMS: atom_id res chain seq x y z
N MET A 1 -12.12 38.62 16.22
CA MET A 1 -12.91 38.42 14.99
C MET A 1 -11.95 38.05 13.89
N ASN A 2 -11.83 36.75 13.58
CA ASN A 2 -10.80 36.22 12.69
C ASN A 2 -11.32 36.15 11.25
N HIS A 3 -10.62 36.81 10.33
CA HIS A 3 -10.98 36.89 8.92
C HIS A 3 -10.53 35.66 8.13
N ARG A 4 -11.56 34.94 7.63
CA ARG A 4 -11.77 34.39 6.27
C ARG A 4 -10.64 33.64 5.53
N SER A 5 -10.96 32.41 5.15
CA SER A 5 -10.39 31.62 4.05
C SER A 5 -10.22 32.41 2.77
N VAL A 6 -9.13 32.13 2.03
CA VAL A 6 -9.08 32.31 0.58
C VAL A 6 -8.46 31.07 -0.06
N LYS A 7 -9.23 30.54 -0.99
CA LYS A 7 -9.03 29.37 -1.85
C LYS A 7 -8.29 29.87 -3.08
N SER A 8 -7.04 29.47 -3.30
CA SER A 8 -6.28 29.90 -4.48
C SER A 8 -6.37 28.84 -5.58
N LEU A 9 -7.22 29.18 -6.54
CA LEU A 9 -7.44 28.54 -7.82
C LEU A 9 -6.61 29.33 -8.85
N THR A 10 -5.61 28.72 -9.51
CA THR A 10 -4.95 29.36 -10.67
C THR A 10 -4.48 28.26 -11.62
N LEU A 11 -5.32 27.82 -12.56
CA LEU A 11 -5.47 28.30 -13.94
C LEU A 11 -4.20 28.13 -14.79
N LEU A 12 -4.25 27.10 -15.66
CA LEU A 12 -3.40 26.92 -16.84
C LEU A 12 -3.50 28.17 -17.73
N ALA A 13 -2.35 28.74 -18.07
CA ALA A 13 -2.24 29.66 -19.20
C ALA A 13 -1.15 29.15 -20.14
N ALA A 14 -1.59 28.64 -21.29
CA ALA A 14 -0.76 28.40 -22.46
C ALA A 14 -0.35 29.75 -23.07
N GLY A 15 0.92 29.89 -23.45
CA GLY A 15 1.42 31.04 -24.19
C GLY A 15 2.36 30.57 -25.29
N MET A 16 1.94 30.74 -26.55
CA MET A 16 2.74 30.45 -27.75
C MET A 16 3.60 31.67 -28.15
N ALA A 17 4.82 31.35 -28.60
CA ALA A 17 5.68 32.01 -29.59
C ALA A 17 5.93 33.54 -29.57
N THR A 18 7.20 33.94 -29.63
CA THR A 18 7.73 34.86 -30.66
C THR A 18 9.27 34.91 -30.64
N VAL A 19 9.84 35.24 -31.81
CA VAL A 19 11.24 35.19 -32.25
C VAL A 19 12.05 36.39 -31.72
N GLY A 20 13.33 36.20 -31.35
CA GLY A 20 14.25 37.34 -31.15
C GLY A 20 15.65 37.00 -30.61
N ALA A 21 16.65 37.13 -31.50
CA ALA A 21 18.04 37.57 -31.30
C ALA A 21 19.00 36.87 -30.30
N LEU A 22 20.21 36.63 -30.83
CA LEU A 22 21.38 36.00 -30.23
C LEU A 22 21.88 36.71 -28.97
N THR A 23 22.08 35.94 -27.89
CA THR A 23 23.21 36.13 -26.97
C THR A 23 23.72 34.75 -26.55
N VAL A 24 25.04 34.55 -26.67
CA VAL A 24 25.74 33.35 -26.23
C VAL A 24 25.73 33.34 -24.70
N ALA A 25 24.72 32.70 -24.11
CA ALA A 25 24.71 32.36 -22.69
C ALA A 25 25.38 30.99 -22.51
N PRO A 26 26.17 30.78 -21.44
CA PRO A 26 26.75 29.48 -21.17
C PRO A 26 25.60 28.49 -20.99
N ALA A 27 25.61 27.41 -21.77
CA ALA A 27 24.73 26.28 -21.56
C ALA A 27 25.03 25.71 -20.17
N GLN A 28 24.30 26.16 -19.18
CA GLN A 28 24.18 25.47 -17.91
C GLN A 28 23.47 24.17 -18.26
N ALA A 29 24.24 23.11 -18.47
CA ALA A 29 23.72 21.77 -18.52
C ALA A 29 22.90 21.59 -17.24
N ALA A 30 21.57 21.61 -17.39
CA ALA A 30 20.70 21.13 -16.35
C ALA A 30 21.14 19.68 -16.14
N THR A 31 21.85 19.43 -15.05
CA THR A 31 21.96 18.10 -14.49
C THR A 31 20.54 17.64 -14.31
N ALA A 32 20.05 16.82 -15.25
CA ALA A 32 18.87 16.05 -15.04
C ALA A 32 19.19 15.21 -13.81
N THR A 33 18.68 15.63 -12.65
CA THR A 33 18.58 14.76 -11.49
C THR A 33 17.74 13.59 -12.00
N ALA A 34 18.41 12.49 -12.32
CA ALA A 34 17.76 11.23 -12.59
C ALA A 34 16.95 10.95 -11.33
N THR A 35 15.66 11.28 -11.38
CA THR A 35 14.71 10.77 -10.42
C THR A 35 14.67 9.30 -10.75
N THR A 36 15.46 8.51 -10.02
CA THR A 36 15.33 7.05 -10.02
C THR A 36 13.95 6.79 -9.47
N THR A 37 12.96 6.76 -10.37
CA THR A 37 11.63 6.26 -10.08
C THR A 37 11.82 4.79 -9.75
N SER A 38 12.03 4.50 -8.47
CA SER A 38 12.14 3.13 -7.99
C SER A 38 10.83 2.44 -8.32
N SER A 39 10.86 1.53 -9.30
CA SER A 39 9.68 0.80 -9.72
C SER A 39 9.14 0.03 -8.52
N THR A 40 7.90 0.31 -8.13
CA THR A 40 7.25 -0.40 -7.03
C THR A 40 6.50 -1.59 -7.61
N THR A 41 6.91 -2.79 -7.20
CA THR A 41 6.29 -4.05 -7.62
C THR A 41 5.44 -4.58 -6.48
N GLU A 42 4.14 -4.77 -6.70
CA GLU A 42 3.24 -5.35 -5.70
C GLU A 42 2.87 -6.78 -6.10
N THR A 43 3.13 -7.74 -5.21
CA THR A 43 2.72 -9.13 -5.36
C THR A 43 1.65 -9.45 -4.32
N CYS A 44 0.47 -9.89 -4.76
CA CYS A 44 -0.65 -10.19 -3.87
C CYS A 44 -1.03 -11.67 -3.90
N SER A 45 -1.42 -12.19 -2.75
CA SER A 45 -2.11 -13.47 -2.62
C SER A 45 -3.52 -13.41 -3.24
N PRO A 46 -4.12 -14.55 -3.59
CA PRO A 46 -5.54 -14.62 -3.92
C PRO A 46 -6.41 -14.17 -2.74
N TRP A 47 -7.54 -13.53 -3.05
CA TRP A 47 -8.54 -13.23 -2.04
C TRP A 47 -9.08 -14.53 -1.43
N SER A 48 -9.13 -14.58 -0.10
CA SER A 48 -9.61 -15.74 0.65
C SER A 48 -10.59 -15.30 1.75
N LEU A 49 -11.51 -16.19 2.10
CA LEU A 49 -12.51 -15.92 3.12
C LEU A 49 -11.93 -16.18 4.52
N GLN A 50 -11.93 -15.14 5.35
CA GLN A 50 -11.60 -15.23 6.77
C GLN A 50 -12.74 -14.59 7.57
N SER A 51 -13.35 -15.33 8.51
CA SER A 51 -14.40 -14.80 9.39
C SER A 51 -15.59 -14.13 8.67
N GLY A 52 -15.92 -14.58 7.44
CA GLY A 52 -16.98 -14.00 6.60
C GLY A 52 -16.58 -12.72 5.85
N LEU A 53 -15.28 -12.39 5.83
CA LEU A 53 -14.71 -11.25 5.11
C LEU A 53 -13.75 -11.75 4.03
N SER A 54 -13.66 -10.98 2.94
CA SER A 54 -12.65 -11.20 1.92
C SER A 54 -11.33 -10.62 2.40
N THR A 55 -10.28 -11.42 2.42
CA THR A 55 -8.96 -11.03 2.92
C THR A 55 -7.88 -11.34 1.92
N GLN A 56 -6.90 -10.45 1.83
CA GLN A 56 -5.77 -10.56 0.94
C GLN A 56 -4.54 -10.00 1.63
N VAL A 57 -3.38 -10.59 1.37
CA VAL A 57 -2.09 -10.03 1.73
C VAL A 57 -1.27 -9.74 0.48
N CYS A 58 -0.63 -8.57 0.47
CA CYS A 58 0.23 -8.09 -0.59
C CYS A 58 1.61 -7.72 -0.03
N ALA A 59 2.65 -7.97 -0.81
CA ALA A 59 3.99 -7.47 -0.58
C ALA A 59 4.28 -6.39 -1.64
N SER A 60 4.46 -5.15 -1.20
CA SER A 60 4.90 -4.04 -2.03
C SER A 60 6.40 -3.89 -1.90
N ILE A 61 7.11 -3.93 -3.02
CA ILE A 61 8.57 -3.96 -3.09
C ILE A 61 9.04 -2.73 -3.86
N THR A 62 9.83 -1.88 -3.21
CA THR A 62 10.41 -0.67 -3.81
C THR A 62 11.93 -0.72 -3.62
N GLY A 63 12.66 -1.06 -4.69
CA GLY A 63 14.08 -1.39 -4.58
C GLY A 63 14.28 -2.58 -3.63
N ASP A 64 15.14 -2.42 -2.63
CA ASP A 64 15.39 -3.45 -1.60
C ASP A 64 14.39 -3.40 -0.41
N SER A 65 13.43 -2.47 -0.43
CA SER A 65 12.47 -2.30 0.65
C SER A 65 11.20 -3.08 0.39
N VAL A 66 10.78 -3.90 1.36
CA VAL A 66 9.53 -4.65 1.33
C VAL A 66 8.59 -4.12 2.40
N GLN A 67 7.36 -3.85 1.97
CA GLN A 67 6.23 -3.49 2.82
C GLN A 67 5.13 -4.53 2.67
N PHE A 68 4.71 -5.15 3.77
CA PHE A 68 3.53 -5.99 3.75
C PHE A 68 2.26 -5.16 3.99
N LEU A 69 1.22 -5.46 3.21
CA LEU A 69 -0.10 -4.86 3.30
C LEU A 69 -1.14 -5.97 3.45
N GLY A 70 -1.96 -5.91 4.50
CA GLY A 70 -3.16 -6.71 4.63
C GLY A 70 -4.36 -5.93 4.10
N ARG A 71 -5.29 -6.58 3.41
CA ARG A 71 -6.53 -5.98 2.90
C ARG A 71 -7.71 -6.80 3.39
N VAL A 72 -8.75 -6.11 3.86
CA VAL A 72 -9.99 -6.72 4.36
C VAL A 72 -11.16 -6.04 3.66
N GLY A 73 -12.02 -6.82 3.02
CA GLY A 73 -13.19 -6.36 2.28
C GLY A 73 -14.41 -7.23 2.56
N LEU A 74 -15.54 -6.85 1.96
CA LEU A 74 -16.74 -7.66 2.00
C LEU A 74 -16.55 -8.93 1.15
N ALA A 75 -17.02 -10.06 1.67
CA ALA A 75 -17.03 -11.35 0.96
C ALA A 75 -18.06 -11.43 -0.18
N GLY A 76 -18.94 -10.43 -0.29
CA GLY A 76 -20.01 -10.37 -1.28
C GLY A 76 -20.79 -9.06 -1.17
N PRO A 77 -21.77 -8.83 -2.08
CA PRO A 77 -22.61 -7.65 -2.02
C PRO A 77 -23.41 -7.60 -0.70
N PRO A 78 -23.56 -6.42 -0.07
CA PRO A 78 -24.40 -6.27 1.10
C PRO A 78 -25.85 -6.61 0.74
N SER A 79 -26.52 -7.38 1.60
CA SER A 79 -27.94 -7.68 1.42
C SER A 79 -28.78 -6.44 1.75
N PRO A 80 -29.80 -6.09 0.94
CA PRO A 80 -30.62 -4.90 1.18
C PRO A 80 -31.40 -4.95 2.50
N ASP A 81 -31.81 -6.15 2.92
CA ASP A 81 -32.58 -6.38 4.15
C ASP A 81 -31.71 -6.43 5.42
N PHE A 82 -30.38 -6.54 5.26
CA PHE A 82 -29.43 -6.66 6.37
C PHE A 82 -28.23 -5.74 6.13
N PRO A 83 -28.33 -4.45 6.50
CA PRO A 83 -27.24 -3.51 6.31
C PRO A 83 -26.02 -3.96 7.13
N PRO A 84 -24.81 -3.87 6.53
CA PRO A 84 -23.60 -4.30 7.22
C PRO A 84 -23.36 -3.41 8.45
N GLN A 85 -23.11 -4.07 9.58
CA GLN A 85 -22.89 -3.42 10.87
C GLN A 85 -21.39 -3.19 11.09
N PRO A 86 -20.99 -2.13 11.83
CA PRO A 86 -19.60 -1.93 12.18
C PRO A 86 -19.08 -3.10 13.02
N GLN A 87 -17.89 -3.60 12.68
CA GLN A 87 -17.23 -4.72 13.34
C GLN A 87 -15.81 -4.29 13.70
N THR A 88 -15.40 -4.55 14.94
CA THR A 88 -14.00 -4.42 15.32
C THR A 88 -13.30 -5.74 15.06
N LEU A 89 -12.27 -5.69 14.23
CA LEU A 89 -11.45 -6.83 13.82
C LEU A 89 -10.09 -6.73 14.49
N VAL A 90 -9.52 -7.86 14.90
CA VAL A 90 -8.10 -7.91 15.27
C VAL A 90 -7.35 -8.46 14.08
N THR A 91 -6.44 -7.64 13.56
CA THR A 91 -5.63 -7.98 12.40
C THR A 91 -4.20 -8.19 12.83
N THR A 92 -3.58 -9.25 12.35
CA THR A 92 -2.16 -9.54 12.60
C THR A 92 -1.48 -9.76 11.26
N LEU A 93 -0.46 -8.95 10.99
CA LEU A 93 0.37 -9.03 9.79
C LEU A 93 1.81 -9.29 10.20
N SER A 94 2.42 -10.33 9.67
CA SER A 94 3.84 -10.63 9.90
C SER A 94 4.57 -10.91 8.61
N GLY A 95 5.88 -10.69 8.62
CA GLY A 95 6.76 -10.97 7.50
C GLY A 95 7.99 -11.75 7.94
N GLN A 96 8.51 -12.58 7.05
CA GLN A 96 9.80 -13.24 7.20
C GLN A 96 10.49 -13.40 5.84
N VAL A 97 11.80 -13.60 5.83
CA VAL A 97 12.50 -14.17 4.67
C VAL A 97 12.30 -15.68 4.71
N VAL A 98 11.96 -16.31 3.59
CA VAL A 98 11.78 -17.76 3.51
C VAL A 98 13.10 -18.46 3.84
N GLY A 99 13.10 -19.29 4.90
CA GLY A 99 14.33 -19.94 5.39
C GLY A 99 15.30 -18.99 6.11
N GLY A 100 14.88 -17.76 6.43
CA GLY A 100 15.71 -16.72 7.04
C GLY A 100 15.05 -16.03 8.23
N PRO A 101 15.49 -14.80 8.57
CA PRO A 101 15.00 -14.08 9.75
C PRO A 101 13.59 -13.53 9.57
N SER A 102 12.93 -13.27 10.70
CA SER A 102 11.67 -12.52 10.74
C SER A 102 11.91 -11.05 10.37
N LEU A 103 11.00 -10.48 9.59
CA LEU A 103 10.95 -9.06 9.22
C LEU A 103 10.08 -8.25 10.19
N GLY A 104 9.47 -8.92 11.17
CA GLY A 104 8.62 -8.33 12.19
C GLY A 104 7.15 -8.76 12.10
N SER A 105 6.37 -8.26 13.05
CA SER A 105 4.92 -8.49 13.14
C SER A 105 4.22 -7.25 13.68
N SER A 106 3.05 -6.94 13.14
CA SER A 106 2.17 -5.87 13.59
C SER A 106 0.80 -6.47 13.90
N SER A 107 0.21 -6.08 15.02
CA SER A 107 -1.16 -6.43 15.37
C SER A 107 -1.94 -5.17 15.71
N GLN A 108 -3.10 -4.98 15.10
CA GLN A 108 -3.91 -3.76 15.27
C GLN A 108 -5.40 -4.06 15.19
N TYR A 109 -6.17 -3.24 15.91
CA TYR A 109 -7.62 -3.25 15.86
C TYR A 109 -8.10 -2.37 14.71
N VAL A 110 -9.01 -2.89 13.90
CA VAL A 110 -9.53 -2.21 12.72
C VAL A 110 -11.05 -2.20 12.79
N ASN A 111 -11.65 -1.02 12.62
CA ASN A 111 -13.10 -0.90 12.51
C ASN A 111 -13.50 -1.06 11.03
N PHE A 112 -14.24 -2.13 10.75
CA PHE A 112 -14.74 -2.48 9.43
C PHE A 112 -16.26 -2.27 9.38
N LEU A 113 -16.76 -1.53 8.39
CA LEU A 113 -18.20 -1.30 8.23
C LEU A 113 -18.70 -1.91 6.92
N ALA A 114 -18.16 -1.47 5.77
CA ALA A 114 -18.58 -1.97 4.46
C ALA A 114 -17.61 -1.66 3.32
N SER A 115 -16.43 -1.11 3.63
CA SER A 115 -15.42 -0.70 2.65
C SER A 115 -14.14 -1.49 2.86
N THR A 116 -13.36 -1.66 1.79
CA THR A 116 -12.05 -2.31 1.89
C THR A 116 -11.14 -1.48 2.79
N VAL A 117 -10.61 -2.11 3.83
CA VAL A 117 -9.61 -1.51 4.72
C VAL A 117 -8.25 -2.12 4.43
N THR A 118 -7.25 -1.25 4.31
CA THR A 118 -5.85 -1.65 4.17
C THR A 118 -5.13 -1.47 5.50
N VAL A 119 -4.39 -2.49 5.88
CA VAL A 119 -3.62 -2.61 7.11
C VAL A 119 -2.15 -2.62 6.74
N ASN A 120 -1.41 -1.59 7.15
CA ASN A 120 0.03 -1.55 6.97
C ASN A 120 0.68 -2.41 8.06
N GLY A 121 1.55 -3.33 7.67
CA GLY A 121 2.36 -4.06 8.64
C GLY A 121 3.84 -3.72 8.53
N PRO A 122 4.73 -4.69 8.81
CA PRO A 122 6.16 -4.41 8.91
C PRO A 122 6.75 -4.00 7.56
N THR A 123 7.66 -3.04 7.63
CA THR A 123 8.55 -2.62 6.55
C THR A 123 9.95 -3.10 6.88
N ALA A 124 10.65 -3.70 5.93
CA ALA A 124 12.03 -4.11 6.13
C ALA A 124 12.83 -4.05 4.82
N THR A 125 14.13 -3.86 4.95
CA THR A 125 15.07 -3.99 3.82
C THR A 125 15.56 -5.42 3.76
N VAL A 126 15.53 -6.01 2.58
CA VAL A 126 15.92 -7.40 2.33
C VAL A 126 16.84 -7.47 1.13
N ALA A 127 17.80 -8.39 1.18
CA ALA A 127 18.76 -8.54 0.10
C ALA A 127 18.07 -8.95 -1.20
N CYS A 128 18.54 -8.36 -2.30
CA CYS A 128 18.10 -8.68 -3.65
C CYS A 128 18.12 -10.20 -3.93
N GLY A 129 17.09 -10.70 -4.61
CA GLY A 129 16.92 -12.13 -4.90
C GLY A 129 16.37 -12.97 -3.74
N SER A 130 16.15 -12.38 -2.56
CA SER A 130 15.50 -13.07 -1.44
C SER A 130 14.01 -13.29 -1.72
N THR A 131 13.47 -14.42 -1.25
CA THR A 131 12.02 -14.63 -1.19
C THR A 131 11.51 -14.23 0.18
N VAL A 132 10.57 -13.30 0.22
CA VAL A 132 9.88 -12.87 1.43
C VAL A 132 8.50 -13.52 1.49
N SER A 133 8.09 -13.89 2.69
CA SER A 133 6.80 -14.49 2.99
C SER A 133 6.06 -13.64 4.01
N GLY A 134 4.86 -13.19 3.66
CA GLY A 134 3.99 -12.41 4.52
C GLY A 134 2.76 -13.20 4.89
N THR A 135 2.35 -13.14 6.16
CA THR A 135 1.10 -13.75 6.62
C THR A 135 0.17 -12.70 7.18
N PHE A 136 -1.12 -12.81 6.85
CA PHE A 136 -2.17 -11.92 7.34
C PHE A 136 -3.32 -12.73 7.93
N ALA A 137 -3.64 -12.44 9.18
CA ALA A 137 -4.74 -13.08 9.88
C ALA A 137 -5.74 -12.02 10.34
N VAL A 138 -7.01 -12.26 10.04
CA VAL A 138 -8.13 -11.49 10.58
C VAL A 138 -8.90 -12.38 11.53
N THR A 139 -9.05 -11.91 12.77
CA THR A 139 -9.92 -12.54 13.77
C THR A 139 -11.08 -11.63 14.09
N LYS A 140 -12.22 -12.28 14.31
CA LYS A 140 -13.46 -11.68 14.78
C LYS A 140 -13.87 -12.43 16.03
N PHE A 141 -14.48 -11.72 16.98
CA PHE A 141 -14.92 -12.33 18.24
C PHE A 141 -15.70 -13.63 18.01
N GLY A 142 -15.18 -14.77 18.48
CA GLY A 142 -15.76 -16.10 18.32
C GLY A 142 -15.23 -16.95 17.15
N TRP A 143 -14.38 -16.41 16.26
CA TRP A 143 -13.78 -17.13 15.13
C TRP A 143 -12.25 -17.03 15.17
N GLY A 144 -11.58 -18.18 15.17
CA GLY A 144 -10.12 -18.27 15.18
C GLY A 144 -9.48 -17.78 13.87
N PRO A 145 -8.18 -17.40 13.90
CA PRO A 145 -7.49 -16.93 12.71
C PRO A 145 -7.24 -18.07 11.72
N THR A 146 -7.51 -17.83 10.43
CA THR A 146 -7.13 -18.73 9.32
C THR A 146 -6.20 -18.00 8.34
N PRO A 147 -4.91 -17.78 8.69
CA PRO A 147 -4.03 -16.82 8.03
C PRO A 147 -3.89 -17.04 6.52
N VAL A 148 -3.91 -15.97 5.74
CA VAL A 148 -3.53 -15.98 4.32
C VAL A 148 -2.04 -15.67 4.19
N THR A 149 -1.39 -16.25 3.19
CA THR A 149 0.06 -16.10 2.98
C THR A 149 0.34 -15.63 1.56
N VAL A 150 1.34 -14.77 1.40
CA VAL A 150 1.93 -14.41 0.10
C VAL A 150 3.43 -14.67 0.15
N ASN A 151 3.97 -15.17 -0.96
CA ASN A 151 5.40 -15.23 -1.18
C ASN A 151 5.73 -14.33 -2.36
N ALA A 152 6.73 -13.46 -2.19
CA ALA A 152 7.20 -12.55 -3.22
C ALA A 152 8.72 -12.61 -3.29
N THR A 153 9.26 -12.50 -4.51
CA THR A 153 10.72 -12.45 -4.72
C THR A 153 11.13 -11.01 -4.91
N VAL A 154 12.16 -10.58 -4.19
CA VAL A 154 12.72 -9.23 -4.30
C VAL A 154 13.53 -9.16 -5.60
N PRO A 155 13.13 -8.32 -6.57
CA PRO A 155 13.81 -8.26 -7.85
C PRO A 155 15.15 -7.54 -7.74
N CYS A 156 16.06 -7.96 -8.63
CA CYS A 156 17.27 -7.26 -9.04
C CYS A 156 17.03 -6.73 -10.46
#